data_AF-A0A397VXN0-F1
#
_entry.id   AF-A0A397VXN0-F1
#
_cell.length_a   1.000
_cell.length_b   1.000
_cell.length_c   1.000
_cell.angle_alpha   90.00
_cell.angle_beta   90.00
_cell.angle_gamma   90.00
#
_symmetry.space_group_name_H-M   'P 1'
#
loop_
_entity.id
_entity.type
_entity.pdbx_description
1 polymer ?
#
loop_
_entity_poly.entity_id
_entity_poly.type
_entity_poly.pdbx_seq_one_letter_code
_entity_poly.pdbx_strand_id
1 'polypeptide(L)'
;MTGKFFKQLSQDLTQLLESEYDCNVVIEVGEKPNNKNFKAHSAILYQRSLYFRQRIINTKKKNNIIRIELPYVTVESFNIIIKYIYGGVISLEDFEPVAILDLLVRVNFFMLTELVDYIQNYLIENNATWLQSNFFRVYQLNFLHDNSFNALQKYCSKTVVKRPNMIFDSDHFPTLQENALIALLKNDNLEMEESEIWEKVIQWGKAQTHDLPENLEEWTEDDFMILKESLRNCLPHIRYFQITGEDIIQKVKPYHNILEKNLWDDILTKKLAPKTSIKSKILPPRGKASSTTAPFSSIITLQHAAEISSWIDKRSTNYDVSKIPYEFKLLLRGSRDKDGFTAEKFHELCDDIPGTVVVVKINSTKEILGGYNPLKWKVGAEDFDETDDSFIFSLKSENRDRSFLSRVSDKSKAIMYSSNQGPCFGGEDLLMGNVPKSWHSGKTYYEEPIRDKKGWFNVDEFEVFEVCKDD
;
A
#
# COMPACT_ATOMS: atom_id res chain seq x y z
N MET A 1 32.12 -37.77 2.61
CA MET A 1 31.97 -36.55 1.78
C MET A 1 31.29 -36.94 0.48
N THR A 2 30.24 -36.22 0.09
CA THR A 2 29.49 -36.51 -1.14
C THR A 2 29.83 -35.46 -2.19
N GLY A 3 30.47 -35.86 -3.29
CA GLY A 3 30.70 -34.98 -4.44
C GLY A 3 29.41 -34.81 -5.25
N LYS A 4 29.06 -33.57 -5.60
CA LYS A 4 27.88 -33.23 -6.41
C LYS A 4 28.34 -32.69 -7.77
N PHE A 5 27.99 -33.38 -8.85
CA PHE A 5 28.39 -33.03 -10.22
C PHE A 5 27.21 -32.54 -11.08
N PHE A 6 26.26 -31.85 -10.47
CA PHE A 6 24.99 -31.47 -11.13
C PHE A 6 25.16 -30.48 -12.28
N LYS A 7 26.20 -29.62 -12.23
CA LYS A 7 26.46 -28.65 -13.29
C LYS A 7 26.76 -29.33 -14.63
N GLN A 8 27.65 -30.32 -14.63
CA GLN A 8 27.98 -31.06 -15.86
C GLN A 8 26.76 -31.84 -16.37
N LEU A 9 26.05 -32.54 -15.47
CA LEU A 9 24.82 -33.26 -15.82
C LEU A 9 23.77 -32.35 -16.48
N SER A 10 23.56 -31.16 -15.93
CA SER A 10 22.66 -30.14 -16.48
C SER A 10 23.08 -29.68 -17.88
N GLN A 11 24.37 -29.45 -18.09
CA GLN A 11 24.93 -29.08 -19.39
C GLN A 11 24.78 -30.21 -20.40
N ASP A 12 25.06 -31.46 -20.01
CA ASP A 12 24.93 -32.64 -20.87
C ASP A 12 23.47 -32.83 -21.33
N LEU A 13 22.48 -32.64 -20.45
CA LEU A 13 21.06 -32.68 -20.82
C LEU A 13 20.67 -31.53 -21.75
N THR A 14 21.20 -30.33 -21.54
CA THR A 14 20.94 -29.20 -22.45
C THR A 14 21.53 -29.45 -23.83
N GLN A 15 22.74 -30.03 -23.93
CA GLN A 15 23.34 -30.44 -25.20
C GLN A 15 22.54 -31.56 -25.87
N LEU A 16 21.97 -32.49 -25.10
CA LEU A 16 21.09 -33.53 -25.63
C LEU A 16 19.85 -32.91 -26.32
N LEU A 17 19.24 -31.89 -25.72
CA LEU A 17 18.13 -31.13 -26.34
C LEU A 17 18.56 -30.51 -27.67
N GLU A 18 19.73 -29.89 -27.74
CA GLU A 18 20.24 -29.21 -28.94
C GLU A 18 20.64 -30.20 -30.06
N SER A 19 21.18 -31.36 -29.70
CA SER A 19 21.59 -32.39 -30.67
C SER A 19 20.39 -33.08 -31.36
N GLU A 20 19.21 -32.96 -30.77
CA GLU A 20 17.98 -33.66 -31.16
C GLU A 20 18.11 -35.20 -31.22
N TYR A 21 19.18 -35.78 -30.67
CA TYR A 21 19.46 -37.21 -30.68
C TYR A 21 18.40 -37.98 -29.89
N ASP A 22 17.75 -38.98 -30.51
CA ASP A 22 16.72 -39.83 -29.88
C ASP A 22 15.47 -39.07 -29.36
N CYS A 23 15.16 -37.92 -29.95
CA CYS A 23 13.91 -37.20 -29.66
C CYS A 23 12.68 -37.98 -30.15
N ASN A 24 11.74 -38.23 -29.25
CA ASN A 24 10.49 -38.97 -29.50
C ASN A 24 9.22 -38.14 -29.29
N VAL A 25 9.36 -36.83 -29.05
CA VAL A 25 8.27 -35.85 -28.95
C VAL A 25 8.52 -34.69 -29.92
N VAL A 26 7.46 -34.25 -30.59
CA VAL A 26 7.44 -33.00 -31.36
C VAL A 26 6.37 -32.08 -30.76
N ILE A 27 6.77 -30.88 -30.39
CA ILE A 27 5.91 -29.86 -29.79
C ILE A 27 5.80 -28.70 -30.77
N GLU A 28 4.60 -28.46 -31.30
CA GLU A 28 4.28 -27.33 -32.17
C GLU A 28 3.82 -26.16 -31.30
N VAL A 29 4.56 -25.04 -31.33
CA VAL A 29 4.36 -23.90 -30.41
C VAL A 29 4.05 -22.63 -31.19
N GLY A 30 3.06 -21.88 -30.73
CA GLY A 30 2.63 -20.62 -31.33
C GLY A 30 1.52 -20.78 -32.38
N GLU A 31 0.90 -19.66 -32.73
CA GLU A 31 -0.16 -19.62 -33.75
C GLU A 31 0.42 -19.60 -35.17
N LYS A 32 -0.32 -20.20 -36.11
CA LYS A 32 0.06 -20.18 -37.53
C LYS A 32 -0.06 -18.75 -38.09
N PRO A 33 0.85 -18.33 -38.98
CA PRO A 33 1.92 -19.12 -39.61
C PRO A 33 3.28 -19.07 -38.86
N ASN A 34 3.35 -18.44 -37.69
CA ASN A 34 4.61 -18.20 -36.96
C ASN A 34 4.96 -19.31 -35.95
N ASN A 35 4.31 -20.47 -36.07
CA ASN A 35 4.51 -21.60 -35.20
C ASN A 35 5.89 -22.25 -35.43
N LYS A 36 6.50 -22.76 -34.36
CA LYS A 36 7.79 -23.47 -34.41
C LYS A 36 7.67 -24.86 -33.80
N ASN A 37 8.34 -25.83 -34.44
CA ASN A 37 8.46 -27.18 -33.92
C ASN A 37 9.69 -27.30 -33.01
N PHE A 38 9.49 -27.90 -31.85
CA PHE A 38 10.54 -28.28 -30.90
C PHE A 38 10.58 -29.80 -30.78
N LYS A 39 11.76 -30.39 -30.92
CA LYS A 39 11.98 -31.81 -30.67
C LYS A 39 12.45 -32.01 -29.23
N ALA A 40 11.95 -33.05 -28.56
CA ALA A 40 12.24 -33.32 -27.17
C ALA A 40 12.10 -34.80 -26.78
N HIS A 41 12.52 -35.12 -25.56
CA HIS A 41 12.50 -36.45 -24.97
C HIS A 41 11.34 -36.58 -23.98
N SER A 42 10.48 -37.57 -24.20
CA SER A 42 9.31 -37.80 -23.37
C SER A 42 9.67 -38.06 -21.92
N ALA A 43 10.78 -38.77 -21.65
CA ALA A 43 11.20 -39.11 -20.30
C ALA A 43 11.55 -37.86 -19.46
N ILE A 44 12.26 -36.90 -20.06
CA ILE A 44 12.67 -35.66 -19.38
C ILE A 44 11.44 -34.77 -19.14
N LEU A 45 10.61 -34.57 -20.17
CA LEU A 45 9.37 -33.80 -20.06
C LEU A 45 8.43 -34.39 -18.99
N TYR A 46 8.24 -35.71 -19.01
CA TYR A 46 7.40 -36.45 -18.07
C TYR A 46 7.87 -36.29 -16.61
N GLN A 47 9.18 -36.30 -16.39
CA GLN A 47 9.74 -36.22 -15.05
C GLN A 47 9.68 -34.80 -14.50
N ARG A 48 9.96 -33.79 -15.34
CA ARG A 48 10.19 -32.40 -14.91
C ARG A 48 8.94 -31.52 -14.92
N SER A 49 7.89 -31.89 -15.64
CA SER A 49 6.65 -31.12 -15.73
C SER A 49 5.42 -32.01 -15.56
N LEU A 50 4.57 -31.68 -14.58
CA LEU A 50 3.32 -32.41 -14.36
C LEU A 50 2.35 -32.24 -15.54
N TYR A 51 2.33 -31.05 -16.17
CA TYR A 51 1.58 -30.82 -17.39
C TYR A 51 1.99 -31.81 -18.49
N PHE A 52 3.29 -31.90 -18.79
CA PHE A 52 3.77 -32.81 -19.82
C PHE A 52 3.58 -34.27 -19.45
N ARG A 53 3.72 -34.62 -18.17
CA ARG A 53 3.41 -35.96 -17.67
C ARG A 53 1.98 -36.38 -18.05
N GLN A 54 1.00 -35.56 -17.67
CA GLN A 54 -0.41 -35.81 -17.97
C GLN A 54 -0.67 -35.83 -19.48
N ARG A 55 -0.09 -34.87 -20.21
CA ARG A 55 -0.24 -34.77 -21.67
C ARG A 55 0.32 -35.99 -22.38
N ILE A 56 1.50 -36.47 -22.01
CA ILE A 56 2.17 -37.63 -22.62
C ILE A 56 1.39 -38.92 -22.38
N ILE A 57 0.92 -39.16 -21.15
CA ILE A 57 0.12 -40.35 -20.82
C ILE A 57 -1.14 -40.45 -21.71
N ASN A 58 -1.77 -39.30 -21.96
CA ASN A 58 -3.04 -39.24 -22.68
C ASN A 58 -2.89 -39.11 -24.21
N THR A 59 -1.66 -38.98 -24.73
CA THR A 59 -1.44 -38.76 -26.17
C THR A 59 -1.09 -40.06 -26.88
N LYS A 60 -1.88 -40.41 -27.90
CA LYS A 60 -1.58 -41.55 -28.79
C LYS A 60 -0.36 -41.24 -29.66
N LYS A 61 0.58 -42.17 -29.72
CA LYS A 61 1.76 -42.08 -30.57
C LYS A 61 1.39 -42.30 -32.03
N LYS A 62 1.95 -41.51 -32.94
CA LYS A 62 1.89 -41.72 -34.39
C LYS A 62 3.31 -41.96 -34.90
N ASN A 63 3.57 -43.11 -35.51
CA ASN A 63 4.90 -43.53 -35.95
C ASN A 63 5.94 -43.45 -34.82
N ASN A 64 5.59 -43.94 -33.62
CA ASN A 64 6.39 -43.85 -32.39
C ASN A 64 6.70 -42.43 -31.86
N ILE A 65 6.19 -41.38 -32.50
CA ILE A 65 6.36 -39.99 -32.09
C ILE A 65 5.10 -39.48 -31.38
N ILE A 66 5.30 -38.77 -30.27
CA ILE A 66 4.24 -38.02 -29.58
C ILE A 66 4.17 -36.61 -30.17
N ARG A 67 2.98 -36.13 -30.52
CA ARG A 67 2.77 -34.77 -31.03
C ARG A 67 1.92 -33.96 -30.06
N ILE A 68 2.41 -32.79 -29.67
CA ILE A 68 1.74 -31.87 -28.75
C ILE A 68 1.65 -30.51 -29.44
N GLU A 69 0.49 -29.86 -29.35
CA GLU A 69 0.24 -28.52 -29.88
C GLU A 69 0.03 -27.55 -28.73
N LEU A 70 0.68 -26.39 -28.80
CA LEU A 70 0.64 -25.30 -27.82
C LEU A 70 0.42 -23.96 -28.55
N PRO A 71 -0.76 -23.73 -29.15
CA PRO A 71 -1.01 -22.56 -29.99
C PRO A 71 -0.91 -21.24 -29.21
N TYR A 72 -1.31 -21.23 -27.93
CA TYR A 72 -1.36 -20.03 -27.09
C TYR A 72 -0.08 -19.74 -26.30
N VAL A 73 1.01 -20.48 -26.57
CA VAL A 73 2.32 -20.27 -25.95
C VAL A 73 3.24 -19.64 -26.99
N THR A 74 3.92 -18.56 -26.63
CA THR A 74 4.88 -17.93 -27.54
C THR A 74 6.13 -18.79 -27.69
N VAL A 75 6.74 -18.75 -28.88
CA VAL A 75 7.99 -19.47 -29.17
C VAL A 75 9.11 -19.06 -28.22
N GLU A 76 9.18 -17.77 -27.89
CA GLU A 76 10.16 -17.20 -26.97
C GLU A 76 10.01 -17.75 -25.55
N SER A 77 8.82 -17.64 -24.94
CA SER A 77 8.60 -18.15 -23.58
C SER A 77 8.81 -19.66 -23.53
N PHE A 78 8.39 -20.41 -24.55
CA PHE A 78 8.62 -21.85 -24.59
C PHE A 78 10.10 -22.21 -24.69
N ASN A 79 10.90 -21.44 -25.43
CA ASN A 79 12.34 -21.66 -25.54
C ASN A 79 13.04 -21.51 -24.18
N ILE A 80 12.60 -20.56 -23.33
CA ILE A 80 13.08 -20.42 -21.96
C ILE A 80 12.68 -21.65 -21.12
N ILE A 81 11.40 -22.03 -21.20
CA ILE A 81 10.83 -23.11 -20.40
C ILE A 81 11.46 -24.47 -20.74
N ILE A 82 11.66 -24.78 -22.02
CA ILE A 82 12.25 -26.06 -22.43
C ILE A 82 13.72 -26.15 -22.01
N LYS A 83 14.49 -25.04 -22.08
CA LYS A 83 15.86 -25.00 -21.58
C LYS A 83 15.91 -25.18 -20.06
N TYR A 84 14.99 -24.56 -19.32
CA TYR A 84 14.85 -24.80 -17.88
C TYR A 84 14.51 -26.27 -17.56
N ILE A 85 13.62 -26.91 -18.32
CA ILE A 85 13.24 -28.30 -18.09
C ILE A 85 14.47 -29.23 -18.14
N TYR A 86 15.39 -29.00 -19.08
CA TYR A 86 16.60 -29.82 -19.26
C TYR A 86 17.75 -29.39 -18.36
N GLY A 87 18.07 -28.10 -18.33
CA GLY A 87 19.23 -27.56 -17.64
C GLY A 87 18.97 -27.17 -16.19
N GLY A 88 17.73 -26.89 -15.80
CA GLY A 88 17.40 -26.36 -14.46
C GLY A 88 17.98 -24.97 -14.19
N VAL A 89 18.27 -24.20 -15.25
CA VAL A 89 18.83 -22.85 -15.17
C VAL A 89 17.91 -21.86 -15.85
N ILE A 90 17.76 -20.68 -15.27
CA ILE A 90 17.05 -19.53 -15.83
C ILE A 90 17.85 -18.26 -15.54
N SER A 91 17.81 -17.29 -16.47
CA SER A 91 18.31 -15.93 -16.25
C SER A 91 17.14 -14.97 -16.45
N LEU A 92 16.93 -14.07 -15.48
CA LEU A 92 15.85 -13.08 -15.49
C LEU A 92 16.37 -11.63 -15.56
N GLU A 93 17.69 -11.42 -15.46
CA GLU A 93 18.32 -10.10 -15.30
C GLU A 93 18.02 -9.14 -16.47
N ASP A 94 17.92 -9.69 -17.69
CA ASP A 94 17.69 -8.91 -18.90
C ASP A 94 16.20 -8.73 -19.24
N PHE A 95 15.29 -9.26 -18.42
CA PHE A 95 13.86 -9.19 -18.70
C PHE A 95 13.20 -8.02 -17.99
N GLU A 96 12.37 -7.28 -18.73
CA GLU A 96 11.44 -6.32 -18.14
C GLU A 96 10.49 -7.03 -17.16
N PRO A 97 10.12 -6.41 -16.02
CA PRO A 97 9.27 -7.06 -15.01
C PRO A 97 7.93 -7.58 -15.54
N VAL A 98 7.37 -6.89 -16.55
CA VAL A 98 6.15 -7.35 -17.23
C VAL A 98 6.34 -8.68 -17.96
N ALA A 99 7.49 -8.86 -18.61
CA ALA A 99 7.83 -10.11 -19.31
C ALA A 99 8.09 -11.24 -18.30
N ILE A 100 8.67 -10.92 -17.14
CA ILE A 100 8.85 -11.88 -16.04
C ILE A 100 7.47 -12.32 -15.49
N LEU A 101 6.53 -11.39 -15.31
CA LEU A 101 5.18 -11.71 -14.87
C LEU A 101 4.43 -12.57 -15.89
N ASP A 102 4.56 -12.27 -17.19
CA ASP A 102 3.95 -13.08 -18.24
C ASP A 102 4.61 -14.48 -18.32
N LEU A 103 5.92 -14.58 -18.08
CA LEU A 103 6.63 -15.85 -17.96
C LEU A 103 6.13 -16.67 -16.76
N LEU A 104 5.89 -16.04 -15.60
CA LEU A 104 5.33 -16.69 -14.41
C LEU A 104 4.02 -17.44 -14.74
N VAL A 105 3.14 -16.81 -15.51
CA VAL A 105 1.87 -17.41 -15.97
C VAL A 105 2.12 -18.66 -16.83
N ARG A 106 3.09 -18.60 -17.75
CA ARG A 106 3.45 -19.75 -18.59
C ARG A 106 4.08 -20.88 -17.78
N VAL A 107 4.97 -20.55 -16.85
CA VAL A 107 5.61 -21.52 -15.96
C VAL A 107 4.56 -22.24 -15.09
N ASN A 108 3.56 -21.50 -14.60
CA ASN A 108 2.42 -22.07 -13.88
C ASN A 108 1.59 -23.02 -14.75
N PHE A 109 1.32 -22.64 -16.00
CA PHE A 109 0.63 -23.50 -16.97
C PHE A 109 1.34 -24.85 -17.17
N PHE A 110 2.68 -24.86 -17.19
CA PHE A 110 3.47 -26.11 -17.26
C PHE A 110 3.64 -26.82 -15.91
N MET A 111 3.05 -26.30 -14.83
CA MET A 111 3.09 -26.86 -13.48
C MET A 111 4.53 -27.06 -12.95
N LEU A 112 5.38 -26.05 -13.17
CA LEU A 112 6.78 -26.05 -12.75
C LEU A 112 6.93 -25.33 -11.40
N THR A 113 6.44 -25.95 -10.32
CA THR A 113 6.25 -25.30 -9.00
C THR A 113 7.50 -24.63 -8.44
N GLU A 114 8.66 -25.27 -8.52
CA GLU A 114 9.95 -24.71 -8.07
C GLU A 114 10.28 -23.38 -8.78
N LEU A 115 10.00 -23.31 -10.09
CA LEU A 115 10.25 -22.10 -10.88
C LEU A 115 9.19 -21.03 -10.64
N VAL A 116 7.93 -21.44 -10.40
CA VAL A 116 6.86 -20.52 -9.97
C VAL A 116 7.23 -19.82 -8.67
N ASP A 117 7.75 -20.55 -7.67
CA ASP A 117 8.17 -19.98 -6.40
C ASP A 117 9.37 -19.05 -6.56
N TYR A 118 10.37 -19.48 -7.35
CA TYR A 118 11.56 -18.65 -7.65
C TYR A 118 11.18 -17.32 -8.31
N ILE A 119 10.38 -17.35 -9.37
CA ILE A 119 10.02 -16.13 -10.12
C ILE A 119 9.21 -15.15 -9.26
N GLN A 120 8.27 -15.65 -8.44
CA GLN A 120 7.52 -14.78 -7.53
C GLN A 120 8.43 -14.04 -6.55
N ASN A 121 9.36 -14.75 -5.91
CA ASN A 121 10.30 -14.13 -4.97
C ASN A 121 11.24 -13.14 -5.68
N TYR A 122 11.72 -13.50 -6.88
CA TYR A 122 12.53 -12.59 -7.70
C TYR A 122 11.81 -11.27 -7.96
N LEU A 123 10.54 -11.31 -8.40
CA LEU A 123 9.72 -10.11 -8.62
C LEU A 123 9.56 -9.27 -7.35
N ILE A 124 9.33 -9.90 -6.20
CA ILE A 124 9.15 -9.21 -4.91
C ILE A 124 10.44 -8.53 -4.46
N GLU A 125 11.58 -9.21 -4.58
CA GLU A 125 12.88 -8.74 -4.09
C GLU A 125 13.52 -7.70 -5.02
N ASN A 126 13.38 -7.86 -6.33
CA ASN A 126 14.11 -7.06 -7.32
C ASN A 126 13.23 -6.06 -8.08
N ASN A 127 11.90 -6.19 -8.04
CA ASN A 127 10.98 -5.37 -8.82
C ASN A 127 9.86 -4.72 -7.98
N ALA A 128 10.12 -4.44 -6.70
CA ALA A 128 9.15 -3.88 -5.76
C ALA A 128 8.47 -2.60 -6.28
N THR A 129 9.21 -1.64 -6.84
CA THR A 129 8.65 -0.39 -7.39
C THR A 129 7.71 -0.64 -8.56
N TRP A 130 8.05 -1.60 -9.43
CA TRP A 130 7.21 -1.99 -10.54
C TRP A 130 5.93 -2.70 -10.06
N LEU A 131 6.05 -3.60 -9.08
CA LEU A 131 4.90 -4.27 -8.46
C LEU A 131 3.92 -3.27 -7.83
N GLN A 132 4.44 -2.24 -7.15
CA GLN A 132 3.60 -1.17 -6.59
C GLN A 132 2.88 -0.39 -7.69
N SER A 133 3.59 -0.03 -8.77
CA SER A 133 3.00 0.71 -9.89
C SER A 133 1.98 -0.11 -10.69
N ASN A 134 2.08 -1.43 -10.66
CA ASN A 134 1.22 -2.37 -11.38
C ASN A 134 0.35 -3.21 -10.44
N PHE A 135 0.07 -2.70 -9.24
CA PHE A 135 -0.53 -3.48 -8.15
C PHE A 135 -1.88 -4.10 -8.53
N PHE A 136 -2.74 -3.35 -9.24
CA PHE A 136 -4.02 -3.84 -9.72
C PHE A 136 -3.87 -5.09 -10.61
N ARG A 137 -2.96 -5.04 -11.59
CA ARG A 137 -2.69 -6.16 -12.50
C ARG A 137 -2.19 -7.39 -11.74
N VAL A 138 -1.27 -7.20 -10.80
CA VAL A 138 -0.72 -8.29 -9.98
C VAL A 138 -1.78 -8.89 -9.06
N TYR A 139 -2.61 -8.04 -8.44
CA TYR A 139 -3.72 -8.48 -7.59
C TYR A 139 -4.71 -9.34 -8.37
N GLN A 140 -5.18 -8.84 -9.51
CA GLN A 140 -6.12 -9.55 -10.40
C GLN A 140 -5.53 -10.88 -10.88
N LEU A 141 -4.24 -10.92 -11.20
CA LEU A 141 -3.57 -12.12 -11.68
C LEU A 141 -3.63 -13.28 -10.65
N ASN A 142 -3.53 -12.98 -9.36
CA ASN A 142 -3.61 -14.02 -8.32
C ASN A 142 -4.95 -14.77 -8.33
N PHE A 143 -6.05 -14.06 -8.63
CA PHE A 143 -7.39 -14.63 -8.67
C PHE A 143 -7.72 -15.30 -10.01
N LEU A 144 -7.11 -14.85 -11.12
CA LEU A 144 -7.19 -15.51 -12.42
C LEU A 144 -6.59 -16.91 -12.42
N HIS A 145 -5.64 -17.18 -11.53
CA HIS A 145 -4.88 -18.43 -11.48
C HIS A 145 -5.12 -19.21 -10.18
N ASP A 146 -6.34 -19.19 -9.64
CA ASP A 146 -6.77 -19.99 -8.49
C ASP A 146 -5.83 -19.92 -7.27
N ASN A 147 -5.25 -18.73 -7.00
CA ASN A 147 -4.27 -18.52 -5.94
C ASN A 147 -2.99 -19.39 -6.06
N SER A 148 -2.61 -19.75 -7.28
CA SER A 148 -1.36 -20.49 -7.55
C SER A 148 -0.10 -19.69 -7.15
N PHE A 149 -0.22 -18.38 -6.96
CA PHE A 149 0.88 -17.46 -6.67
C PHE A 149 0.89 -17.03 -5.20
N ASN A 150 1.16 -17.97 -4.29
CA ASN A 150 1.10 -17.74 -2.85
C ASN A 150 1.96 -16.57 -2.34
N ALA A 151 3.16 -16.38 -2.89
CA ALA A 151 4.07 -15.32 -2.43
C ALA A 151 3.57 -13.95 -2.87
N LEU A 152 3.15 -13.80 -4.13
CA LEU A 152 2.52 -12.57 -4.62
C LEU A 152 1.16 -12.31 -3.95
N GLN A 153 0.36 -13.34 -3.71
CA GLN A 153 -0.90 -13.21 -2.98
C GLN A 153 -0.65 -12.68 -1.56
N LYS A 154 0.35 -13.21 -0.84
CA LYS A 154 0.73 -12.74 0.50
C LYS A 154 1.23 -11.30 0.48
N TYR A 155 2.05 -10.95 -0.50
CA TYR A 155 2.51 -9.57 -0.72
C TYR A 155 1.33 -8.62 -0.94
N CYS A 156 0.43 -8.97 -1.86
CA CYS A 156 -0.76 -8.19 -2.17
C CYS A 156 -1.70 -8.06 -0.97
N SER A 157 -1.98 -9.15 -0.27
CA SER A 157 -2.89 -9.18 0.88
C SER A 157 -2.42 -8.28 2.02
N LYS A 158 -1.11 -8.23 2.26
CA LYS A 158 -0.51 -7.31 3.24
C LYS A 158 -0.59 -5.85 2.81
N THR A 159 -0.40 -5.59 1.51
CA THR A 159 -0.33 -4.23 0.96
C THR A 159 -1.72 -3.60 0.86
N VAL A 160 -2.71 -4.35 0.34
CA VAL A 160 -4.06 -3.82 0.08
C VAL A 160 -4.81 -3.44 1.36
N VAL A 161 -4.45 -4.06 2.50
CA VAL A 161 -5.00 -3.71 3.81
C VAL A 161 -4.68 -2.25 4.16
N LYS A 162 -3.44 -1.80 3.93
CA LYS A 162 -2.96 -0.45 4.28
C LYS A 162 -3.14 0.57 3.16
N ARG A 163 -3.21 0.10 1.91
CA ARG A 163 -3.32 0.96 0.70
C ARG A 163 -4.44 0.44 -0.22
N PRO A 164 -5.70 0.43 0.24
CA PRO A 164 -6.83 -0.06 -0.56
C PRO A 164 -7.05 0.74 -1.84
N ASN A 165 -6.70 2.03 -1.83
CA ASN A 165 -6.74 2.93 -2.99
C ASN A 165 -5.99 2.38 -4.22
N MET A 166 -4.93 1.59 -4.02
CA MET A 166 -4.20 0.95 -5.14
C MET A 166 -5.06 0.00 -5.98
N ILE A 167 -6.19 -0.46 -5.45
CA ILE A 167 -7.20 -1.24 -6.18
C ILE A 167 -8.44 -0.40 -6.47
N PHE A 168 -9.01 0.23 -5.44
CA PHE A 168 -10.31 0.89 -5.56
C PHE A 168 -10.29 2.17 -6.41
N ASP A 169 -9.15 2.86 -6.51
CA ASP A 169 -9.02 4.08 -7.33
C ASP A 169 -8.41 3.83 -8.70
N SER A 170 -8.19 2.56 -9.06
CA SER A 170 -7.77 2.18 -10.42
C SER A 170 -8.89 2.43 -11.42
N ASP A 171 -8.59 3.03 -12.57
CA ASP A 171 -9.52 3.15 -13.70
C ASP A 171 -9.98 1.76 -14.21
N HIS A 172 -9.19 0.72 -13.94
CA HIS A 172 -9.50 -0.65 -14.28
C HIS A 172 -10.33 -1.38 -13.21
N PHE A 173 -10.65 -0.75 -12.09
CA PHE A 173 -11.43 -1.34 -11.01
C PHE A 173 -12.75 -1.99 -11.48
N PRO A 174 -13.52 -1.40 -12.42
CA PRO A 174 -14.70 -2.05 -12.99
C PRO A 174 -14.46 -3.42 -13.64
N THR A 175 -13.22 -3.75 -14.01
CA THR A 175 -12.85 -5.04 -14.62
C THR A 175 -12.39 -6.09 -13.59
N LEU A 176 -12.36 -5.73 -12.30
CA LEU A 176 -11.93 -6.63 -11.24
C LEU A 176 -12.86 -7.85 -11.16
N GLN A 177 -12.28 -9.03 -10.99
CA GLN A 177 -13.06 -10.26 -10.87
C GLN A 177 -13.87 -10.29 -9.58
N GLU A 178 -15.09 -10.82 -9.64
CA GLU A 178 -16.00 -10.87 -8.49
C GLU A 178 -15.38 -11.57 -7.27
N ASN A 179 -14.66 -12.68 -7.47
CA ASN A 179 -13.97 -13.40 -6.39
C ASN A 179 -12.88 -12.54 -5.71
N ALA A 180 -12.19 -11.69 -6.47
CA ALA A 180 -11.19 -10.76 -5.98
C ALA A 180 -11.86 -9.63 -5.18
N LEU A 181 -12.96 -9.05 -5.70
CA LEU A 181 -13.75 -8.06 -4.96
C LEU A 181 -14.30 -8.63 -3.66
N ILE A 182 -14.86 -9.84 -3.68
CA ILE A 182 -15.37 -10.54 -2.49
C ILE A 182 -14.27 -10.76 -1.44
N ALA A 183 -13.02 -10.96 -1.86
CA ALA A 183 -11.89 -11.09 -0.95
C ALA A 183 -11.44 -9.76 -0.31
N LEU A 184 -11.70 -8.61 -0.95
CA LEU A 184 -11.49 -7.26 -0.40
C LEU A 184 -12.62 -6.84 0.56
N LEU A 185 -13.87 -7.07 0.14
CA LEU A 185 -14.99 -7.30 1.05
C LEU A 185 -14.61 -8.52 1.93
N LYS A 186 -15.32 -9.07 2.91
CA LYS A 186 -14.74 -10.09 3.86
C LYS A 186 -13.45 -9.72 4.66
N ASN A 187 -12.42 -9.06 4.14
CA ASN A 187 -11.18 -8.74 4.85
C ASN A 187 -11.46 -7.74 5.98
N ASP A 188 -11.41 -8.24 7.21
CA ASP A 188 -11.70 -7.44 8.40
C ASP A 188 -10.64 -6.41 8.73
N ASN A 189 -9.48 -6.39 8.06
CA ASN A 189 -8.42 -5.44 8.33
C ASN A 189 -8.38 -4.28 7.31
N LEU A 190 -9.14 -4.32 6.23
CA LEU A 190 -9.11 -3.31 5.15
C LEU A 190 -9.32 -1.88 5.70
N GLU A 191 -8.35 -0.98 5.49
CA GLU A 191 -8.39 0.38 6.02
C GLU A 191 -9.10 1.35 5.05
N MET A 192 -10.42 1.21 4.92
CA MET A 192 -11.25 2.05 4.05
C MET A 192 -12.63 2.28 4.69
N GLU A 193 -13.20 3.48 4.52
CA GLU A 193 -14.52 3.82 5.05
C GLU A 193 -15.62 3.00 4.38
N GLU A 194 -16.58 2.51 5.17
CA GLU A 194 -17.63 1.63 4.64
C GLU A 194 -18.55 2.32 3.64
N SER A 195 -18.71 3.64 3.74
CA SER A 195 -19.47 4.42 2.76
C SER A 195 -18.74 4.50 1.41
N GLU A 196 -17.42 4.63 1.40
CA GLU A 196 -16.62 4.60 0.18
C GLU A 196 -16.60 3.20 -0.43
N ILE A 197 -16.46 2.15 0.38
CA ILE A 197 -16.55 0.75 -0.08
C ILE A 197 -17.90 0.52 -0.77
N TRP A 198 -18.99 0.99 -0.17
CA TRP A 198 -20.33 0.91 -0.77
C TRP A 198 -20.39 1.57 -2.14
N GLU A 199 -19.91 2.81 -2.28
CA GLU A 199 -19.90 3.53 -3.56
C GLU A 199 -19.11 2.78 -4.63
N LYS A 200 -17.94 2.24 -4.28
CA LYS A 200 -17.14 1.42 -5.20
C LYS A 200 -17.85 0.13 -5.58
N VAL A 201 -18.52 -0.54 -4.64
CA VAL A 201 -19.28 -1.76 -4.96
C VAL A 201 -20.46 -1.44 -5.91
N ILE A 202 -21.14 -0.32 -5.72
CA ILE A 202 -22.17 0.14 -6.67
C ILE A 202 -21.56 0.44 -8.04
N GLN A 203 -20.43 1.16 -8.09
CA GLN A 203 -19.71 1.45 -9.34
C GLN A 203 -19.34 0.16 -10.08
N TRP A 204 -18.78 -0.82 -9.37
CA TRP A 204 -18.43 -2.12 -9.93
C TRP A 204 -19.67 -2.87 -10.43
N GLY A 205 -20.74 -2.90 -9.64
CA GLY A 205 -22.01 -3.56 -9.99
C GLY A 205 -22.62 -2.97 -11.26
N LYS A 206 -22.70 -1.63 -11.35
CA LYS A 206 -23.18 -0.95 -12.56
C LYS A 206 -22.36 -1.29 -13.79
N ALA A 207 -21.05 -1.46 -13.66
CA ALA A 207 -20.20 -1.85 -14.77
C ALA A 207 -20.36 -3.32 -15.20
N GLN A 208 -20.84 -4.19 -14.30
CA GLN A 208 -21.17 -5.58 -14.66
C GLN A 208 -22.57 -5.70 -15.27
N THR A 209 -23.45 -4.74 -15.00
CA THR A 209 -24.82 -4.72 -15.51
C THR A 209 -24.89 -3.93 -16.82
N HIS A 210 -25.32 -4.59 -17.90
CA HIS A 210 -25.54 -3.92 -19.17
C HIS A 210 -26.87 -3.14 -19.14
N ASP A 211 -26.99 -2.08 -19.95
CA ASP A 211 -28.23 -1.35 -20.23
C ASP A 211 -28.87 -0.56 -19.07
N LEU A 212 -28.13 -0.26 -18.00
CA LEU A 212 -28.63 0.63 -16.94
C LEU A 212 -28.64 2.10 -17.40
N PRO A 213 -29.72 2.86 -17.13
CA PRO A 213 -29.73 4.30 -17.33
C PRO A 213 -28.65 4.99 -16.48
N GLU A 214 -28.04 6.06 -17.01
CA GLU A 214 -27.06 6.85 -16.25
C GLU A 214 -27.71 7.57 -15.07
N ASN A 215 -28.90 8.14 -15.29
CA ASN A 215 -29.65 8.85 -14.27
C ASN A 215 -30.49 7.88 -13.43
N LEU A 216 -30.29 7.88 -12.11
CA LEU A 216 -31.01 7.02 -11.19
C LEU A 216 -32.53 7.29 -11.16
N GLU A 217 -32.97 8.50 -11.50
CA GLU A 217 -34.40 8.85 -11.57
C GLU A 217 -35.15 8.12 -12.68
N GLU A 218 -34.42 7.59 -13.67
CA GLU A 218 -34.98 6.83 -14.80
C GLU A 218 -35.06 5.33 -14.50
N TRP A 219 -34.56 4.87 -13.35
CA TRP A 219 -34.49 3.45 -13.03
C TRP A 219 -35.87 2.88 -12.69
N THR A 220 -36.15 1.75 -13.32
CA THR A 220 -37.29 0.89 -13.05
C THR A 220 -36.96 -0.14 -11.96
N GLU A 221 -37.98 -0.85 -11.47
CA GLU A 221 -37.76 -1.96 -10.53
C GLU A 221 -36.89 -3.07 -11.15
N ASP A 222 -37.03 -3.32 -12.45
CA ASP A 222 -36.23 -4.31 -13.17
C ASP A 222 -34.73 -3.92 -13.18
N ASP A 223 -34.42 -2.63 -13.34
CA ASP A 223 -33.03 -2.12 -13.28
C ASP A 223 -32.38 -2.39 -11.92
N PHE A 224 -33.10 -2.13 -10.83
CA PHE A 224 -32.64 -2.47 -9.48
C PHE A 224 -32.46 -3.98 -9.29
N MET A 225 -33.35 -4.80 -9.86
CA MET A 225 -33.26 -6.25 -9.76
C MET A 225 -32.05 -6.82 -10.51
N ILE A 226 -31.70 -6.27 -11.68
CA ILE A 226 -30.50 -6.72 -12.43
C ILE A 226 -29.22 -6.31 -11.68
N LEU A 227 -29.17 -5.08 -11.13
CA LEU A 227 -28.05 -4.66 -10.29
C LEU A 227 -27.92 -5.54 -9.04
N LYS A 228 -29.06 -5.85 -8.38
CA LYS A 228 -29.11 -6.75 -7.22
C LYS A 228 -28.53 -8.13 -7.53
N GLU A 229 -28.92 -8.71 -8.66
CA GLU A 229 -28.40 -10.02 -9.09
C GLU A 229 -26.89 -9.96 -9.37
N SER A 230 -26.42 -8.88 -10.00
CA SER A 230 -24.99 -8.65 -10.27
C SER A 230 -24.17 -8.49 -8.99
N LEU A 231 -24.77 -7.95 -7.92
CA LEU A 231 -24.11 -7.72 -6.64
C LEU A 231 -24.43 -8.78 -5.58
N ARG A 232 -25.17 -9.85 -5.91
CA ARG A 232 -25.73 -10.81 -4.95
C ARG A 232 -24.69 -11.42 -4.00
N ASN A 233 -23.47 -11.66 -4.47
CA ASN A 233 -22.39 -12.22 -3.64
C ASN A 233 -21.56 -11.14 -2.92
N CYS A 234 -21.65 -9.88 -3.35
CA CYS A 234 -20.93 -8.75 -2.76
C CYS A 234 -21.74 -8.11 -1.62
N LEU A 235 -23.06 -7.91 -1.79
CA LEU A 235 -23.95 -7.27 -0.82
C LEU A 235 -23.88 -7.89 0.59
N PRO A 236 -23.77 -9.22 0.78
CA PRO A 236 -23.67 -9.84 2.11
C PRO A 236 -22.39 -9.50 2.87
N HIS A 237 -21.43 -8.84 2.22
CA HIS A 237 -20.12 -8.50 2.80
C HIS A 237 -19.95 -7.00 3.11
N ILE A 238 -20.96 -6.18 2.83
CA ILE A 238 -20.99 -4.76 3.22
C ILE A 238 -21.38 -4.61 4.70
N ARG A 239 -20.68 -3.73 5.44
CA ARG A 239 -20.98 -3.47 6.86
C ARG A 239 -21.93 -2.27 7.02
N TYR A 240 -23.16 -2.43 6.52
CA TYR A 240 -24.18 -1.37 6.52
C TYR A 240 -24.36 -0.66 7.86
N PHE A 241 -24.28 -1.39 8.98
CA PHE A 241 -24.48 -0.82 10.32
C PHE A 241 -23.35 0.14 10.76
N GLN A 242 -22.19 0.05 10.11
CA GLN A 242 -21.00 0.88 10.37
C GLN A 242 -20.91 2.10 9.45
N ILE A 243 -21.73 2.18 8.40
CA ILE A 243 -21.89 3.38 7.57
C ILE A 243 -22.55 4.49 8.39
N THR A 244 -22.12 5.74 8.27
CA THR A 244 -22.70 6.87 9.04
C THR A 244 -24.17 7.09 8.69
N GLY A 245 -24.95 7.73 9.59
CA GLY A 245 -26.36 8.03 9.30
C GLY A 245 -26.53 8.96 8.09
N GLU A 246 -25.62 9.91 7.93
CA GLU A 246 -25.58 10.83 6.78
C GLU A 246 -25.32 10.07 5.47
N ASP A 247 -24.29 9.23 5.43
CA ASP A 247 -23.97 8.41 4.26
C ASP A 247 -25.05 7.38 3.94
N ILE A 248 -25.75 6.82 4.93
CA ILE A 248 -26.91 5.95 4.69
C ILE A 248 -27.97 6.71 3.88
N ILE A 249 -28.24 7.97 4.22
CA ILE A 249 -29.27 8.78 3.54
C ILE A 249 -28.79 9.21 2.15
N GLN A 250 -27.54 9.65 2.02
CA GLN A 250 -27.02 10.22 0.78
C GLN A 250 -26.63 9.13 -0.24
N LYS A 251 -25.99 8.05 0.22
CA LYS A 251 -25.31 7.07 -0.64
C LYS A 251 -26.04 5.73 -0.72
N VAL A 252 -26.63 5.25 0.38
CA VAL A 252 -27.27 3.91 0.42
C VAL A 252 -28.75 3.96 0.06
N LYS A 253 -29.50 4.92 0.61
CA LYS A 253 -30.94 5.11 0.35
C LYS A 253 -31.32 5.09 -1.13
N PRO A 254 -30.57 5.73 -2.05
CA PRO A 254 -30.95 5.73 -3.46
C PRO A 254 -31.03 4.32 -4.07
N TYR A 255 -30.32 3.34 -3.50
CA TYR A 255 -30.32 1.95 -3.96
C TYR A 255 -30.99 0.97 -2.99
N HIS A 256 -31.81 1.44 -2.05
CA HIS A 256 -32.39 0.57 -1.01
C HIS A 256 -33.17 -0.65 -1.57
N ASN A 257 -33.69 -0.57 -2.80
CA ASN A 257 -34.40 -1.67 -3.49
C ASN A 257 -33.51 -2.90 -3.74
N ILE A 258 -32.18 -2.74 -3.83
CA ILE A 258 -31.27 -3.88 -4.05
C ILE A 258 -31.01 -4.68 -2.76
N LEU A 259 -31.38 -4.14 -1.61
CA LEU A 259 -31.11 -4.75 -0.31
C LEU A 259 -32.00 -5.99 -0.06
N GLU A 260 -31.57 -6.82 0.88
CA GLU A 260 -32.35 -7.98 1.31
C GLU A 260 -33.61 -7.57 2.06
N LYS A 261 -34.61 -8.46 2.05
CA LYS A 261 -35.89 -8.22 2.72
C LYS A 261 -35.65 -7.94 4.21
N ASN A 262 -36.18 -6.81 4.70
CA ASN A 262 -36.01 -6.25 6.06
C ASN A 262 -34.65 -5.61 6.38
N LEU A 263 -33.63 -5.69 5.50
CA LEU A 263 -32.31 -5.11 5.80
C LEU A 263 -32.40 -3.58 5.91
N TRP A 264 -33.14 -2.94 5.01
CA TRP A 264 -33.37 -1.49 5.05
C TRP A 264 -34.03 -1.05 6.37
N ASP A 265 -35.10 -1.73 6.78
CA ASP A 265 -35.80 -1.44 8.04
C ASP A 265 -34.91 -1.68 9.26
N ASP A 266 -34.09 -2.75 9.24
CA ASP A 266 -33.14 -3.05 10.31
C ASP A 266 -32.02 -1.98 10.39
N ILE A 267 -31.54 -1.48 9.25
CA ILE A 267 -30.57 -0.37 9.20
C ILE A 267 -31.17 0.87 9.85
N LEU A 268 -32.37 1.29 9.42
CA LEU A 268 -33.05 2.45 9.98
C LEU A 268 -33.34 2.27 11.48
N THR A 269 -33.80 1.09 11.88
CA THR A 269 -34.06 0.73 13.28
C THR A 269 -32.80 0.90 14.11
N LYS A 270 -31.64 0.42 13.65
CA LYS A 270 -30.38 0.58 14.38
C LYS A 270 -29.87 2.02 14.43
N LYS A 271 -30.15 2.84 13.42
CA LYS A 271 -29.78 4.27 13.45
C LYS A 271 -30.66 5.08 14.39
N LEU A 272 -31.96 4.80 14.45
CA LEU A 272 -32.92 5.54 15.28
C LEU A 272 -33.00 5.03 16.71
N ALA A 273 -32.89 3.72 16.91
CA ALA A 273 -33.01 3.07 18.21
C ALA A 273 -31.94 1.97 18.37
N PRO A 274 -30.68 2.31 18.69
CA PRO A 274 -29.54 1.39 18.68
C PRO A 274 -29.70 0.14 19.56
N LYS A 275 -30.51 0.24 20.62
CA LYS A 275 -30.78 -0.84 21.58
C LYS A 275 -31.83 -1.85 21.10
N THR A 276 -32.60 -1.53 20.07
CA THR A 276 -33.63 -2.43 19.53
C THR A 276 -32.99 -3.63 18.86
N SER A 277 -33.57 -4.82 19.06
CA SER A 277 -33.13 -6.03 18.37
C SER A 277 -33.51 -5.99 16.88
N ILE A 278 -32.66 -6.55 16.05
CA ILE A 278 -32.87 -6.68 14.59
C ILE A 278 -32.63 -8.13 14.16
N LYS A 279 -33.07 -8.48 12.95
CA LYS A 279 -32.89 -9.84 12.41
C LYS A 279 -31.63 -9.97 11.58
N SER A 280 -31.21 -8.88 10.93
CA SER A 280 -30.04 -8.85 10.06
C SER A 280 -28.75 -9.11 10.83
N LYS A 281 -27.82 -9.83 10.19
CA LYS A 281 -26.49 -10.09 10.73
C LYS A 281 -25.68 -8.79 10.74
N ILE A 282 -25.18 -8.40 11.91
CA ILE A 282 -24.26 -7.27 12.05
C ILE A 282 -22.84 -7.80 11.85
N LEU A 283 -22.18 -7.33 10.80
CA LEU A 283 -20.76 -7.58 10.58
C LEU A 283 -19.91 -6.64 11.46
N PRO A 284 -18.76 -7.11 11.98
CA PRO A 284 -17.84 -6.26 12.73
C PRO A 284 -17.26 -5.16 11.82
N PRO A 285 -16.82 -4.02 12.36
CA PRO A 285 -16.15 -2.98 11.57
C PRO A 285 -14.88 -3.50 10.84
N ARG A 286 -14.53 -2.92 9.68
CA ARG A 286 -13.25 -3.17 8.97
C ARG A 286 -12.13 -2.34 9.54
N GLY A 287 -10.92 -2.90 9.53
CA GLY A 287 -9.74 -2.32 10.12
C GLY A 287 -10.02 -1.89 11.55
N LYS A 288 -9.13 -1.09 12.11
CA LYS A 288 -9.64 -0.08 13.03
C LYS A 288 -10.21 1.04 12.16
N ALA A 289 -11.40 0.88 11.57
CA ALA A 289 -12.29 2.00 11.30
C ALA A 289 -12.78 2.52 12.66
N SER A 290 -11.81 3.03 13.41
CA SER A 290 -12.10 4.07 14.35
C SER A 290 -12.38 5.28 13.47
N SER A 291 -13.66 5.48 13.18
CA SER A 291 -14.22 6.83 13.04
C SER A 291 -14.11 7.63 14.36
N THR A 292 -13.28 7.15 15.31
CA THR A 292 -12.64 7.88 16.39
C THR A 292 -11.13 7.56 16.47
N THR A 293 -10.42 7.35 15.35
CA THR A 293 -8.97 7.57 15.40
C THR A 293 -8.86 9.06 15.57
N ALA A 294 -8.47 9.49 16.77
CA ALA A 294 -7.95 10.83 16.90
C ALA A 294 -6.98 11.03 15.73
N PRO A 295 -7.08 12.14 14.99
CA PRO A 295 -6.20 12.37 13.86
C PRO A 295 -4.75 12.17 14.34
N PHE A 296 -3.90 11.56 13.49
CA PHE A 296 -2.51 11.22 13.86
C PHE A 296 -1.80 12.43 14.50
N SER A 297 -2.22 13.62 14.09
CA SER A 297 -1.93 14.90 14.70
C SER A 297 -3.22 15.72 14.94
N SER A 298 -3.30 16.47 16.03
CA SER A 298 -4.34 17.50 16.24
C SER A 298 -3.97 18.86 15.63
N ILE A 299 -2.73 19.02 15.15
CA ILE A 299 -2.17 20.28 14.61
C ILE A 299 -1.97 20.22 13.09
N ILE A 300 -1.32 19.18 12.57
CA ILE A 300 -0.87 19.07 11.19
C ILE A 300 -1.67 18.03 10.37
N THR A 301 -1.75 18.27 9.06
CA THR A 301 -2.40 17.37 8.09
C THR A 301 -1.37 16.48 7.38
N LEU A 302 -1.82 15.51 6.60
CA LEU A 302 -0.92 14.73 5.74
C LEU A 302 -0.17 15.61 4.71
N GLN A 303 -0.78 16.71 4.25
CA GLN A 303 -0.12 17.65 3.35
C GLN A 303 1.06 18.35 4.04
N HIS A 304 0.89 18.75 5.31
CA HIS A 304 1.99 19.30 6.11
C HIS A 304 3.08 18.25 6.37
N ALA A 305 2.71 17.00 6.67
CA ALA A 305 3.65 15.91 6.85
C ALA A 305 4.48 15.63 5.57
N ALA A 306 3.84 15.67 4.41
CA ALA A 306 4.52 15.53 3.11
C ALA A 306 5.50 16.68 2.85
N GLU A 307 5.11 17.91 3.19
CA GLU A 307 5.98 19.09 3.08
C GLU A 307 7.19 19.02 4.01
N ILE A 308 6.98 18.71 5.31
CA ILE A 308 8.07 18.53 6.28
C ILE A 308 9.03 17.42 5.82
N SER A 309 8.49 16.28 5.40
CA SER A 309 9.27 15.16 4.84
C SER A 309 10.15 15.59 3.66
N SER A 310 9.64 16.50 2.84
CA SER A 310 10.38 17.03 1.69
C SER A 310 11.53 17.93 2.12
N TRP A 311 11.36 18.68 3.20
CA TRP A 311 12.41 19.51 3.77
C TRP A 311 13.51 18.70 4.45
N ILE A 312 13.15 17.57 5.09
CA ILE A 312 14.10 16.60 5.66
C ILE A 312 15.00 16.05 4.53
N ASP A 313 14.40 15.57 3.44
CA ASP A 313 15.15 15.05 2.27
C ASP A 313 15.76 16.15 1.36
N LYS A 314 15.65 17.43 1.74
CA LYS A 314 16.15 18.59 0.97
C LYS A 314 15.65 18.63 -0.49
N ARG A 315 14.40 18.22 -0.73
CA ARG A 315 13.79 18.18 -2.08
C ARG A 315 13.33 19.56 -2.55
N SER A 316 13.37 19.78 -3.86
CA SER A 316 12.84 20.99 -4.50
C SER A 316 11.32 20.98 -4.70
N THR A 317 10.70 19.80 -4.65
CA THR A 317 9.25 19.60 -4.81
C THR A 317 8.73 18.74 -3.67
N ASN A 318 7.54 19.08 -3.17
CA ASN A 318 6.94 18.33 -2.08
C ASN A 318 6.62 16.88 -2.50
N TYR A 319 6.71 15.95 -1.55
CA TYR A 319 6.14 14.62 -1.68
C TYR A 319 4.65 14.72 -1.94
N ASP A 320 4.15 13.79 -2.74
CA ASP A 320 2.72 13.48 -2.76
C ASP A 320 2.35 12.85 -1.41
N VAL A 321 1.15 13.15 -0.89
CA VAL A 321 0.67 12.60 0.39
C VAL A 321 0.63 11.07 0.41
N SER A 322 0.52 10.43 -0.75
CA SER A 322 0.57 8.96 -0.92
C SER A 322 1.99 8.38 -0.96
N LYS A 323 3.03 9.23 -1.03
CA LYS A 323 4.43 8.86 -1.23
C LYS A 323 5.36 9.41 -0.14
N ILE A 324 4.81 9.78 1.02
CA ILE A 324 5.61 10.21 2.16
C ILE A 324 6.51 9.04 2.59
N PRO A 325 7.84 9.17 2.61
CA PRO A 325 8.75 8.06 2.92
C PRO A 325 8.99 7.90 4.43
N TYR A 326 8.20 8.58 5.26
CA TYR A 326 8.37 8.62 6.70
C TYR A 326 7.05 8.36 7.43
N GLU A 327 7.14 7.57 8.50
CA GLU A 327 6.10 7.42 9.51
C GLU A 327 6.29 8.48 10.63
N PHE A 328 5.24 9.23 10.94
CA PHE A 328 5.22 10.22 12.03
C PHE A 328 4.60 9.59 13.29
N LYS A 329 5.44 9.10 14.19
CA LYS A 329 5.01 8.45 15.43
C LYS A 329 4.87 9.50 16.54
N LEU A 330 3.63 9.77 16.97
CA LEU A 330 3.35 10.73 18.02
C LEU A 330 3.93 10.27 19.38
N LEU A 331 4.94 10.99 19.87
CA LEU A 331 5.56 10.77 21.18
C LEU A 331 4.81 11.48 22.29
N LEU A 332 4.46 12.75 22.05
CA LEU A 332 3.91 13.64 23.08
C LEU A 332 2.82 14.53 22.46
N ARG A 333 1.69 14.71 23.15
CA ARG A 333 0.67 15.73 22.84
C ARG A 333 0.26 16.49 24.09
N GLY A 334 0.41 17.81 24.10
CA GLY A 334 0.16 18.64 25.29
C GLY A 334 -1.23 18.49 25.92
N SER A 335 -2.26 18.36 25.10
CA SER A 335 -3.64 18.17 25.57
C SER A 335 -3.95 16.80 26.15
N ARG A 336 -3.07 15.80 26.02
CA ARG A 336 -3.28 14.49 26.66
C ARG A 336 -3.09 14.64 28.17
N ASP A 337 -4.06 14.16 28.95
CA ASP A 337 -4.07 14.26 30.42
C ASP A 337 -2.80 13.71 31.09
N LYS A 338 -2.07 12.81 30.44
CA LYS A 338 -0.83 12.18 30.93
C LYS A 338 0.45 12.89 30.49
N ASP A 339 0.36 13.80 29.51
CA ASP A 339 1.51 14.43 28.87
C ASP A 339 1.65 15.87 29.39
N GLY A 340 0.64 16.72 29.21
CA GLY A 340 0.69 18.10 29.66
C GLY A 340 1.72 18.96 28.91
N PHE A 341 1.92 20.19 29.38
CA PHE A 341 2.72 21.23 28.69
C PHE A 341 4.02 21.57 29.41
N THR A 342 4.70 20.61 30.02
CA THR A 342 5.91 20.85 30.82
C THR A 342 7.18 20.35 30.11
N ALA A 343 8.30 21.03 30.37
CA ALA A 343 9.63 20.58 29.94
C ALA A 343 9.99 19.20 30.53
N GLU A 344 9.58 18.94 31.77
CA GLU A 344 9.76 17.64 32.44
C GLU A 344 9.17 16.49 31.62
N LYS A 345 7.92 16.64 31.15
CA LYS A 345 7.29 15.60 30.31
C LYS A 345 7.98 15.46 28.96
N PHE A 346 8.38 16.57 28.36
CA PHE A 346 9.12 16.54 27.12
C PHE A 346 10.38 15.67 27.24
N HIS A 347 11.21 15.91 28.26
CA HIS A 347 12.40 15.09 28.51
C HIS A 347 12.07 13.64 28.83
N GLU A 348 11.02 13.36 29.61
CA GLU A 348 10.59 11.99 29.90
C GLU A 348 10.26 11.19 28.63
N LEU A 349 9.66 11.82 27.63
CA LEU A 349 9.11 11.15 26.44
C LEU A 349 9.97 11.28 25.17
N CYS A 350 10.82 12.29 25.07
CA CYS A 350 11.49 12.66 23.82
C CYS A 350 13.02 12.60 23.88
N ASP A 351 13.63 12.52 25.07
CA ASP A 351 15.08 12.38 25.19
C ASP A 351 15.58 11.06 24.60
N ASP A 352 16.82 11.07 24.13
CA ASP A 352 17.49 9.96 23.44
C ASP A 352 16.87 9.48 22.11
N ILE A 353 15.78 10.12 21.65
CA ILE A 353 15.10 9.83 20.38
C ILE A 353 15.62 10.81 19.31
N PRO A 354 16.28 10.31 18.23
CA PRO A 354 16.71 11.14 17.11
C PRO A 354 15.56 11.42 16.13
N GLY A 355 15.75 12.39 15.24
CA GLY A 355 14.85 12.60 14.10
C GLY A 355 13.43 12.99 14.53
N THR A 356 13.31 14.01 15.38
CA THR A 356 12.02 14.45 15.92
C THR A 356 11.50 15.72 15.25
N VAL A 357 10.18 15.79 15.07
CA VAL A 357 9.47 16.98 14.61
C VAL A 357 8.59 17.51 15.74
N VAL A 358 8.79 18.79 16.06
CA VAL A 358 7.99 19.54 17.02
C VAL A 358 7.03 20.43 16.26
N VAL A 359 5.75 20.43 16.63
CA VAL A 359 4.74 21.34 16.07
C VAL A 359 3.91 21.99 17.17
N VAL A 360 3.61 23.28 17.02
CA VAL A 360 2.84 24.07 17.99
C VAL A 360 1.73 24.84 17.28
N LYS A 361 0.59 24.98 17.95
CA LYS A 361 -0.57 25.74 17.46
C LYS A 361 -0.89 26.91 18.38
N ILE A 362 -1.03 28.11 17.83
CA ILE A 362 -1.29 29.35 18.58
C ILE A 362 -2.76 29.77 18.42
N ASN A 363 -3.52 29.96 19.52
CA ASN A 363 -4.97 30.23 19.42
C ASN A 363 -5.32 31.54 18.76
N SER A 364 -4.65 32.60 19.19
CA SER A 364 -5.00 33.98 18.87
C SER A 364 -4.75 34.29 17.40
N THR A 365 -3.85 33.56 16.77
CA THR A 365 -3.40 33.79 15.39
C THR A 365 -3.62 32.60 14.47
N LYS A 366 -4.02 31.43 15.00
CA LYS A 366 -4.12 30.15 14.27
C LYS A 366 -2.83 29.74 13.55
N GLU A 367 -1.70 30.36 13.90
CA GLU A 367 -0.38 30.04 13.35
C GLU A 367 0.05 28.63 13.78
N ILE A 368 0.68 27.91 12.85
CA ILE A 368 1.31 26.62 13.10
C ILE A 368 2.81 26.80 12.89
N LEU A 369 3.58 26.61 13.96
CA LEU A 369 5.05 26.72 13.95
C LEU A 369 5.66 25.38 14.34
N GLY A 370 6.95 25.19 14.05
CA GLY A 370 7.62 23.97 14.45
C GLY A 370 9.10 23.93 14.09
N GLY A 371 9.72 22.79 14.40
CA GLY A 371 11.12 22.53 14.07
C GLY A 371 11.44 21.04 13.99
N TYR A 372 12.45 20.71 13.22
CA TYR A 372 12.98 19.36 13.06
C TYR A 372 14.36 19.26 13.70
N ASN A 373 14.55 18.30 14.60
CA ASN A 373 15.84 17.96 15.18
C ASN A 373 16.28 16.58 14.68
N PRO A 374 17.33 16.47 13.84
CA PRO A 374 17.88 15.17 13.41
C PRO A 374 18.65 14.45 14.53
N LEU A 375 19.09 15.19 15.55
CA LEU A 375 19.84 14.66 16.69
C LEU A 375 18.89 14.22 17.82
N LYS A 376 19.48 13.72 18.90
CA LYS A 376 18.77 13.33 20.12
C LYS A 376 18.61 14.52 21.06
N TRP A 377 17.48 14.59 21.77
CA TRP A 377 17.35 15.47 22.94
C TRP A 377 18.07 14.87 24.15
N LYS A 378 18.57 15.72 25.04
CA LYS A 378 19.27 15.33 26.27
C LYS A 378 19.02 16.35 27.37
N VAL A 379 19.15 15.92 28.62
CA VAL A 379 19.23 16.81 29.79
C VAL A 379 20.69 17.20 30.05
N GLY A 380 20.97 18.50 30.21
CA GLY A 380 22.33 18.98 30.49
C GLY A 380 22.41 20.45 30.92
N ALA A 381 23.63 20.91 31.20
CA ALA A 381 23.93 22.31 31.44
C ALA A 381 24.01 23.05 30.10
N GLU A 382 23.03 23.94 29.85
CA GLU A 382 22.89 24.88 28.73
C GLU A 382 24.06 24.90 27.71
N ASP A 383 24.06 23.93 26.81
CA ASP A 383 25.06 23.79 25.75
C ASP A 383 24.37 23.43 24.43
N PHE A 384 25.13 23.48 23.34
CA PHE A 384 24.62 23.34 21.98
C PHE A 384 25.19 22.11 21.27
N ASP A 385 24.35 21.47 20.48
CA ASP A 385 24.78 20.45 19.53
C ASP A 385 24.82 21.00 18.10
N GLU A 386 25.83 20.51 17.37
CA GLU A 386 26.09 20.91 15.99
C GLU A 386 25.29 20.09 14.97
N THR A 387 24.53 20.74 14.09
CA THR A 387 23.94 20.13 12.90
C THR A 387 23.55 21.16 11.84
N ASP A 388 23.66 20.79 10.57
CA ASP A 388 23.16 21.56 9.41
C ASP A 388 21.81 21.03 8.86
N ASP A 389 21.35 19.89 9.38
CA ASP A 389 20.13 19.22 8.93
C ASP A 389 18.88 19.66 9.71
N SER A 390 19.05 20.37 10.83
CA SER A 390 17.94 20.97 11.56
C SER A 390 17.33 22.15 10.80
N PHE A 391 16.05 22.40 11.04
CA PHE A 391 15.32 23.54 10.49
C PHE A 391 14.13 23.89 11.38
N ILE A 392 13.69 25.14 11.31
CA ILE A 392 12.43 25.60 11.90
C ILE A 392 11.50 26.09 10.79
N PHE A 393 10.21 26.10 11.05
CA PHE A 393 9.22 26.40 10.03
C PHE A 393 7.96 27.07 10.57
N SER A 394 7.21 27.67 9.64
CA SER A 394 5.83 28.11 9.80
C SER A 394 5.00 27.54 8.67
N LEU A 395 3.97 26.77 8.98
CA LEU A 395 3.16 26.08 7.97
C LEU A 395 2.03 26.97 7.44
N LYS A 396 1.61 26.70 6.21
CA LYS A 396 0.38 27.24 5.63
C LYS A 396 -0.80 26.96 6.57
N SER A 397 -1.59 27.98 6.83
CA SER A 397 -2.75 27.92 7.74
C SER A 397 -3.79 28.95 7.30
N GLU A 398 -4.94 29.03 7.98
CA GLU A 398 -6.02 29.98 7.64
C GLU A 398 -5.54 31.43 7.52
N ASN A 399 -4.53 31.84 8.31
CA ASN A 399 -3.99 33.20 8.34
C ASN A 399 -2.64 33.33 7.64
N ARG A 400 -2.19 32.30 6.91
CA ARG A 400 -0.90 32.33 6.20
C ARG A 400 -0.98 31.50 4.92
N ASP A 401 -0.89 32.16 3.78
CA ASP A 401 -1.14 31.57 2.45
C ASP A 401 -0.06 30.58 1.97
N ARG A 402 1.14 30.61 2.57
CA ARG A 402 2.27 29.75 2.20
C ARG A 402 3.07 29.29 3.42
N SER A 403 3.59 28.06 3.35
CA SER A 403 4.57 27.57 4.30
C SER A 403 5.92 28.26 4.12
N PHE A 404 6.70 28.29 5.19
CA PHE A 404 7.99 28.94 5.27
C PHE A 404 8.97 28.06 6.05
N LEU A 405 10.16 27.88 5.50
CA LEU A 405 11.25 27.08 6.05
C LEU A 405 12.43 28.01 6.34
N SER A 406 13.06 27.84 7.50
CA SER A 406 14.27 28.55 7.91
C SER A 406 15.30 27.52 8.36
N ARG A 407 16.44 27.43 7.66
CA ARG A 407 17.52 26.49 8.01
C ARG A 407 18.48 27.11 9.01
N VAL A 408 19.35 26.27 9.57
CA VAL A 408 20.38 26.73 10.50
C VAL A 408 21.38 27.62 9.77
N SER A 409 21.66 28.80 10.32
CA SER A 409 22.69 29.72 9.82
C SER A 409 24.03 29.56 10.56
N ASP A 410 24.01 29.16 11.84
CA ASP A 410 25.20 28.76 12.60
C ASP A 410 24.99 27.34 13.14
N LYS A 411 25.58 26.36 12.45
CA LYS A 411 25.45 24.95 12.79
C LYS A 411 25.87 24.63 14.22
N SER A 412 26.85 25.35 14.79
CA SER A 412 27.34 25.12 16.15
C SER A 412 26.34 25.50 17.24
N LYS A 413 25.24 26.15 16.84
CA LYS A 413 24.17 26.65 17.71
C LYS A 413 22.79 26.16 17.27
N ALA A 414 22.70 25.04 16.55
CA ALA A 414 21.46 24.54 15.97
C ALA A 414 20.43 24.12 17.03
N ILE A 415 20.84 23.27 17.96
CA ILE A 415 19.99 22.67 18.99
C ILE A 415 20.61 22.96 20.35
N MET A 416 19.82 23.54 21.26
CA MET A 416 20.24 23.74 22.64
C MET A 416 19.49 22.76 23.54
N TYR A 417 20.14 22.32 24.61
CA TYR A 417 19.51 21.51 25.64
C TYR A 417 19.69 22.15 27.02
N SER A 418 18.65 22.10 27.82
CA SER A 418 18.62 22.65 29.18
C SER A 418 17.69 21.80 30.03
N SER A 419 18.05 21.57 31.30
CA SER A 419 17.20 20.81 32.22
C SER A 419 15.86 21.48 32.55
N ASN A 420 15.72 22.77 32.25
CA ASN A 420 14.57 23.59 32.63
C ASN A 420 13.69 23.99 31.43
N GLN A 421 14.04 23.56 30.21
CA GLN A 421 13.36 23.94 28.97
C GLN A 421 13.02 22.70 28.16
N GLY A 422 11.97 22.78 27.33
CA GLY A 422 11.63 21.68 26.41
C GLY A 422 12.48 21.72 25.14
N PRO A 423 11.88 21.56 23.95
CA PRO A 423 12.59 21.77 22.69
C PRO A 423 13.17 23.18 22.61
N CYS A 424 14.44 23.28 22.21
CA CYS A 424 15.10 24.55 21.95
C CYS A 424 15.91 24.52 20.65
N PHE A 425 15.43 25.26 19.66
CA PHE A 425 16.10 25.49 18.38
C PHE A 425 16.75 26.88 18.42
N GLY A 426 18.06 26.93 18.21
CA GLY A 426 18.77 28.21 18.06
C GLY A 426 18.87 29.03 19.34
N GLY A 427 18.69 28.41 20.51
CA GLY A 427 18.66 29.08 21.82
C GLY A 427 17.37 29.88 22.05
N GLU A 428 16.97 30.71 21.08
CA GLU A 428 15.80 31.59 21.17
C GLU A 428 14.97 31.66 19.87
N ASP A 429 15.41 31.03 18.77
CA ASP A 429 14.69 31.07 17.49
C ASP A 429 13.31 30.39 17.58
N LEU A 430 13.25 29.22 18.24
CA LEU A 430 12.02 28.57 18.69
C LEU A 430 12.28 27.76 19.96
N LEU A 431 11.62 28.12 21.06
CA LEU A 431 11.90 27.56 22.38
C LEU A 431 10.62 27.30 23.18
N MET A 432 10.55 26.16 23.86
CA MET A 432 9.57 25.88 24.91
C MET A 432 10.11 26.32 26.28
N GLY A 433 9.45 27.28 26.92
CA GLY A 433 9.82 27.78 28.23
C GLY A 433 9.50 26.82 29.39
N ASN A 434 9.86 27.24 30.60
CA ASN A 434 9.59 26.50 31.84
C ASN A 434 8.14 26.67 32.36
N VAL A 435 7.42 27.68 31.88
CA VAL A 435 6.01 27.91 32.21
C VAL A 435 5.13 27.13 31.23
N PRO A 436 4.12 26.35 31.70
CA PRO A 436 3.24 25.61 30.81
C PRO A 436 2.62 26.48 29.72
N LYS A 437 2.64 25.97 28.49
CA LYS A 437 2.16 26.64 27.26
C LYS A 437 2.97 27.87 26.81
N SER A 438 4.01 28.28 27.53
CA SER A 438 4.84 29.44 27.18
C SER A 438 5.93 29.05 26.18
N TRP A 439 5.93 29.69 25.02
CA TRP A 439 6.91 29.50 23.95
C TRP A 439 7.52 30.84 23.55
N HIS A 440 8.74 30.80 23.03
CA HIS A 440 9.45 31.96 22.51
C HIS A 440 9.77 31.76 21.03
N SER A 441 9.72 32.83 20.25
CA SER A 441 10.27 32.85 18.90
C SER A 441 11.06 34.12 18.67
N GLY A 442 12.22 33.94 18.07
CA GLY A 442 13.20 34.99 17.80
C GLY A 442 13.86 34.79 16.44
N LYS A 443 15.02 35.43 16.27
CA LYS A 443 15.91 35.19 15.14
C LYS A 443 17.33 35.41 15.64
N THR A 444 18.07 34.33 15.83
CA THR A 444 19.44 34.34 16.32
C THR A 444 20.32 33.48 15.42
N TYR A 445 20.12 32.16 15.41
CA TYR A 445 20.98 31.19 14.72
C TYR A 445 20.32 30.45 13.56
N TYR A 446 19.04 30.72 13.27
CA TYR A 446 18.41 30.29 12.02
C TYR A 446 18.38 31.45 11.02
N GLU A 447 18.33 31.13 9.73
CA GLU A 447 18.46 32.08 8.61
C GLU A 447 17.43 33.21 8.70
N GLU A 448 16.18 32.86 8.98
CA GLU A 448 15.03 33.76 8.92
C GLU A 448 14.07 33.54 10.11
N PRO A 449 13.35 34.59 10.56
CA PRO A 449 12.32 34.45 11.58
C PRO A 449 11.11 33.68 11.03
N ILE A 450 10.58 32.73 11.80
CA ILE A 450 9.37 31.99 11.42
C ILE A 450 8.08 32.72 11.79
N ARG A 451 8.18 33.84 12.51
CA ARG A 451 7.06 34.65 13.01
C ARG A 451 7.37 36.14 12.94
N ASP A 452 6.36 36.93 12.58
CA ASP A 452 6.51 38.39 12.46
C ASP A 452 6.75 39.07 13.82
N LYS A 453 6.09 38.57 14.87
CA LYS A 453 6.21 39.08 16.24
C LYS A 453 7.21 38.23 17.04
N LYS A 454 8.36 38.81 17.36
CA LYS A 454 9.36 38.21 18.26
C LYS A 454 8.89 38.28 19.72
N GLY A 455 9.35 37.33 20.52
CA GLY A 455 9.12 37.28 21.96
C GLY A 455 8.27 36.09 22.40
N TRP A 456 7.81 36.15 23.65
CA TRP A 456 7.03 35.10 24.30
C TRP A 456 5.56 35.08 23.84
N PHE A 457 4.99 33.89 23.72
CA PHE A 457 3.61 33.64 23.35
C PHE A 457 3.08 32.35 23.97
N ASN A 458 1.75 32.21 24.00
CA ASN A 458 1.09 31.01 24.50
C ASN A 458 0.58 30.13 23.35
N VAL A 459 0.68 28.82 23.54
CA VAL A 459 0.14 27.81 22.60
C VAL A 459 -1.12 27.15 23.13
N ASP A 460 -2.02 26.73 22.24
CA ASP A 460 -3.16 25.88 22.60
C ASP A 460 -2.76 24.42 22.77
N GLU A 461 -1.88 23.98 21.88
CA GLU A 461 -1.51 22.60 21.67
C GLU A 461 -0.06 22.55 21.18
N PHE A 462 0.63 21.48 21.55
CA PHE A 462 1.88 21.10 20.93
C PHE A 462 1.96 19.58 20.79
N GLU A 463 2.66 19.13 19.76
CA GLU A 463 2.91 17.72 19.53
C GLU A 463 4.38 17.51 19.14
N VAL A 464 4.91 16.36 19.53
CA VAL A 464 6.25 15.90 19.15
C VAL A 464 6.12 14.54 18.49
N PHE A 465 6.71 14.39 17.31
CA PHE A 465 6.72 13.15 16.54
C PHE A 465 8.15 12.64 16.39
N GLU A 466 8.35 11.33 16.51
CA GLU A 466 9.51 10.65 15.94
C GLU A 466 9.23 10.40 14.45
N VAL A 467 10.20 10.69 13.59
CA VAL A 467 10.10 10.51 12.14
C VAL A 467 10.97 9.32 11.74
N CYS A 468 10.34 8.18 11.47
CA CYS A 468 11.01 6.96 11.05
C CYS A 468 10.92 6.80 9.53
N LYS A 469 12.01 6.47 8.85
CA LYS A 469 11.98 6.18 7.41
C LYS A 469 11.31 4.82 7.17
N ASP A 470 10.39 4.76 6.22
CA ASP A 470 9.79 3.49 5.79
C ASP A 470 10.85 2.70 4.99
N ASP A 471 11.27 1.55 5.54
CA ASP A 471 12.22 0.61 4.88
C ASP A 471 11.58 -0.17 3.73
#